data_AF-A0A414AHR2-F1
#
_entry.id   AF-A0A414AHR2-F1
#
_cell.length_a   1.000
_cell.length_b   1.000
_cell.length_c   1.000
_cell.angle_alpha   90.00
_cell.angle_beta   90.00
_cell.angle_gamma   90.00
#
_symmetry.space_group_name_H-M   'P 1'
#
loop_
_entity.id
_entity.type
_entity.pdbx_description
1 polymer ?
#
loop_
_entity_poly.entity_id
_entity_poly.type
_entity_poly.pdbx_seq_one_letter_code
_entity_poly.pdbx_strand_id
1 'polypeptide(L)'
;MNQNYKLELYRDVIRIKRFMGFRDFQYRINLVKEFESFGIKTEAIPFKTRGLRGMAAVGEKPEPDVILLNSARSPNEQNFDCGHETVHLALHRHTGRTTFNCYNRPTPNQDPFLEWQANEGSAEFFMPYRVFIPMLRDAVGWKPTNVDIDSFIKTACDTFIVPEMAVRYRLENLAYEILQFYSGTELVDINILSKKQQERNGLHLMSLNTIPDGAAFDIYEYINEKSHSRWRRNDF
;
A
#
# COMPACT_ATOMS: atom_id res chain seq x y z
N MET A 1 17.75 9.30 17.15
CA MET A 1 16.75 8.26 16.80
C MET A 1 16.45 8.38 15.32
N ASN A 2 16.60 7.31 14.53
CA ASN A 2 16.24 7.35 13.11
C ASN A 2 14.71 7.36 12.99
N GLN A 3 14.17 8.37 12.31
CA GLN A 3 12.72 8.51 12.06
C GLN A 3 12.19 7.33 11.21
N ASN A 4 11.03 6.79 11.59
CA ASN A 4 10.38 5.68 10.88
C ASN A 4 9.18 6.17 10.07
N TYR A 5 9.47 6.64 8.85
CA TYR A 5 8.46 7.23 7.98
C TYR A 5 7.33 6.27 7.60
N LYS A 6 7.57 4.95 7.52
CA LYS A 6 6.51 3.98 7.17
C LYS A 6 5.52 3.81 8.31
N LEU A 7 6.02 3.69 9.54
CA LEU A 7 5.16 3.61 10.74
C LEU A 7 4.38 4.91 10.96
N GLU A 8 5.02 6.07 10.75
CA GLU A 8 4.36 7.36 10.82
C GLU A 8 3.24 7.47 9.77
N LEU A 9 3.54 7.09 8.52
CA LEU A 9 2.55 7.04 7.44
C LEU A 9 1.36 6.13 7.76
N TYR A 10 1.57 4.96 8.38
CA TYR A 10 0.46 4.08 8.76
C TYR A 10 -0.43 4.71 9.85
N ARG A 11 0.17 5.47 10.78
CA ARG A 11 -0.58 6.26 11.77
C ARG A 11 -1.35 7.40 11.11
N ASP A 12 -0.77 8.04 10.10
CA ASP A 12 -1.45 9.06 9.29
C ASP A 12 -2.64 8.47 8.53
N VAL A 13 -2.51 7.30 7.92
CA VAL A 13 -3.61 6.62 7.23
C VAL A 13 -4.78 6.33 8.17
N ILE A 14 -4.52 5.93 9.42
CA ILE A 14 -5.57 5.77 10.43
C ILE A 14 -6.26 7.12 10.72
N ARG A 15 -5.50 8.22 10.84
CA ARG A 15 -6.08 9.56 11.03
C ARG A 15 -6.96 9.97 9.84
N ILE A 16 -6.50 9.72 8.61
CA ILE A 16 -7.24 9.98 7.38
C ILE A 16 -8.56 9.20 7.37
N LYS A 17 -8.52 7.89 7.65
CA LYS A 17 -9.73 7.06 7.75
C LYS A 17 -10.74 7.59 8.75
N ARG A 18 -10.29 7.90 9.97
CA ARG A 18 -11.15 8.43 11.03
C ARG A 18 -11.77 9.76 10.64
N PHE A 19 -11.00 10.65 10.01
CA PHE A 19 -11.49 11.94 9.52
C PHE A 19 -12.60 11.74 8.48
N MET A 20 -12.48 10.72 7.63
CA MET A 20 -13.49 10.34 6.63
C MET A 20 -14.62 9.46 7.19
N GLY A 21 -14.66 9.22 8.51
CA GLY A 21 -15.72 8.43 9.15
C GLY A 21 -15.56 6.91 9.06
N PHE A 22 -14.41 6.40 8.57
CA PHE A 22 -14.12 4.96 8.53
C PHE A 22 -13.48 4.47 9.83
N ARG A 23 -13.64 3.17 10.10
CA ARG A 23 -12.90 2.50 11.20
C ARG A 23 -11.43 2.31 10.80
N ASP A 24 -10.52 2.27 11.78
CA ASP A 24 -9.06 2.20 11.60
C ASP A 24 -8.61 1.16 10.57
N PHE A 25 -9.16 -0.05 10.64
CA PHE A 25 -8.80 -1.17 9.76
C PHE A 25 -9.94 -1.57 8.82
N GLN A 26 -10.89 -0.66 8.57
CA GLN A 26 -11.95 -0.90 7.60
C GLN A 26 -11.34 -1.13 6.21
N TYR A 27 -11.84 -2.15 5.52
CA TYR A 27 -11.51 -2.50 4.15
C TYR A 27 -12.81 -2.65 3.34
N ARG A 28 -12.75 -3.07 2.08
CA ARG A 28 -13.90 -3.03 1.12
C ARG A 28 -14.43 -1.61 0.89
N ILE A 29 -13.52 -0.63 0.84
CA ILE A 29 -13.87 0.78 0.61
C ILE A 29 -13.83 1.07 -0.89
N ASN A 30 -14.95 1.54 -1.45
CA ASN A 30 -14.99 2.12 -2.79
C ASN A 30 -14.98 3.64 -2.67
N LEU A 31 -13.78 4.20 -2.56
CA LEU A 31 -13.56 5.60 -2.22
C LEU A 31 -14.13 6.57 -3.26
N VAL A 32 -14.13 6.18 -4.54
CA VAL A 32 -14.75 6.98 -5.61
C VAL A 32 -16.24 7.21 -5.33
N LYS A 33 -16.97 6.15 -4.93
CA LYS A 33 -18.39 6.26 -4.55
C LYS A 33 -18.60 7.03 -3.25
N GLU A 34 -17.72 6.83 -2.27
CA GLU A 34 -17.82 7.53 -0.98
C GLU A 34 -17.64 9.05 -1.17
N PHE A 35 -16.73 9.51 -2.04
CA PHE A 35 -16.51 10.93 -2.28
C PHE A 35 -17.65 11.66 -2.98
N GLU A 36 -18.48 10.96 -3.75
CA GLU A 36 -19.76 11.53 -4.22
C GLU A 36 -20.63 12.01 -3.04
N SER A 37 -20.51 11.38 -1.87
CA SER A 37 -21.25 11.74 -0.65
C SER A 37 -20.54 12.77 0.24
N PHE A 38 -19.22 12.93 0.13
CA PHE A 38 -18.41 13.83 0.98
C PHE A 38 -18.19 15.25 0.39
N GLY A 39 -18.71 15.53 -0.82
CA GLY A 39 -18.55 16.84 -1.45
C GLY A 39 -17.17 17.10 -2.05
N ILE A 40 -16.32 16.07 -2.18
CA ILE A 40 -15.11 16.12 -3.02
C ILE A 40 -15.53 15.81 -4.44
N LYS A 41 -15.31 16.76 -5.36
CA LYS A 41 -15.68 16.57 -6.75
C LYS A 41 -14.73 15.55 -7.38
N THR A 42 -15.24 14.34 -7.58
CA THR A 42 -14.52 13.26 -8.27
C THR A 42 -15.10 13.11 -9.66
N GLU A 43 -14.29 13.31 -10.70
CA GLU A 43 -14.72 13.11 -12.09
C GLU A 43 -13.75 12.20 -12.84
N ALA A 44 -14.29 11.20 -13.54
CA ALA A 44 -13.53 10.37 -14.45
C ALA A 44 -13.54 11.01 -15.86
N ILE A 45 -12.38 11.45 -16.36
CA ILE A 45 -12.27 12.09 -17.68
C ILE A 45 -11.20 11.42 -18.55
N PRO A 46 -11.33 11.44 -19.89
CA PRO A 46 -10.38 10.78 -20.78
C PRO A 46 -9.07 11.57 -20.88
N PHE A 47 -8.11 11.26 -20.02
CA PHE A 47 -6.79 11.87 -20.11
C PHE A 47 -6.08 11.40 -21.39
N LYS A 48 -5.66 12.36 -22.22
CA LYS A 48 -4.85 12.10 -23.42
C LYS A 48 -3.34 12.07 -23.13
N THR A 49 -2.94 12.57 -21.96
CA THR A 49 -1.54 12.57 -21.52
C THR A 49 -1.10 11.16 -21.19
N ARG A 50 -0.11 10.66 -21.93
CA ARG A 50 0.38 9.29 -21.78
C ARG A 50 0.85 9.04 -20.35
N GLY A 51 0.20 8.09 -19.69
CA GLY A 51 0.58 7.61 -18.38
C GLY A 51 0.06 8.41 -17.19
N LEU A 52 -0.69 9.49 -17.40
CA LEU A 52 -1.42 10.17 -16.32
C LEU A 52 -2.60 9.29 -15.87
N ARG A 53 -2.70 9.04 -14.57
CA ARG A 53 -3.71 8.16 -13.95
C ARG A 53 -4.74 8.92 -13.15
N GLY A 54 -4.28 9.91 -12.39
CA GLY A 54 -5.08 10.75 -11.52
C GLY A 54 -4.43 12.12 -11.38
N MET A 55 -5.21 13.08 -10.89
CA MET A 55 -4.73 14.39 -10.50
C MET A 55 -5.56 14.90 -9.32
N ALA A 56 -4.89 15.41 -8.29
CA ALA A 56 -5.51 16.19 -7.23
C ALA A 56 -5.21 17.67 -7.42
N ALA A 57 -6.23 18.52 -7.27
CA ALA A 57 -6.08 19.96 -7.18
C ALA A 57 -6.56 20.44 -5.81
N VAL A 58 -5.73 21.24 -5.14
CA VAL A 58 -6.07 21.83 -3.85
C VAL A 58 -7.02 23.00 -4.08
N GLY A 59 -8.21 22.93 -3.48
CA GLY A 59 -9.20 24.00 -3.54
C GLY A 59 -8.82 25.18 -2.65
N GLU A 60 -9.16 26.39 -3.09
CA GLU A 60 -9.12 27.58 -2.25
C GLU A 60 -10.51 27.82 -1.66
N LYS A 61 -10.61 27.90 -0.33
CA LYS A 61 -11.90 28.09 0.34
C LYS A 61 -12.64 29.31 -0.24
N PRO A 62 -13.94 29.19 -0.57
CA PRO A 62 -14.85 28.11 -0.18
C PRO A 62 -14.89 26.89 -1.13
N GLU A 63 -14.11 26.88 -2.21
CA GLU A 63 -14.12 25.81 -3.20
C GLU A 63 -13.57 24.49 -2.64
N PRO A 64 -14.16 23.33 -3.01
CA PRO A 64 -13.68 22.03 -2.56
C PRO A 64 -12.38 21.62 -3.26
N ASP A 65 -11.65 20.69 -2.64
CA ASP A 65 -10.60 19.95 -3.33
C ASP A 65 -11.20 19.12 -4.49
N VAL A 66 -10.46 18.96 -5.58
CA VAL A 66 -10.90 18.23 -6.78
C VAL A 66 -9.97 17.05 -7.04
N ILE A 67 -10.54 15.89 -7.30
CA ILE A 67 -9.81 14.69 -7.76
C ILE A 67 -10.33 14.33 -9.15
N LEU A 68 -9.44 14.30 -10.13
CA LEU A 68 -9.74 13.83 -11.48
C LEU A 68 -9.09 12.49 -11.71
N LEU A 69 -9.83 11.53 -12.25
CA LEU A 69 -9.36 10.18 -12.52
C LEU A 69 -9.40 9.90 -14.02
N ASN A 70 -8.47 9.08 -14.51
CA ASN A 70 -8.45 8.69 -15.91
C ASN A 70 -9.56 7.68 -16.21
N SER A 71 -10.54 8.05 -17.04
CA SER A 71 -11.67 7.19 -17.38
C SER A 71 -11.29 5.93 -18.18
N ALA A 72 -10.09 5.87 -18.75
CA ALA A 72 -9.58 4.67 -19.42
C ALA A 72 -9.12 3.56 -18.45
N ARG A 73 -9.07 3.84 -17.14
CA ARG A 73 -8.68 2.88 -16.10
C ARG A 73 -9.89 2.12 -15.60
N SER A 74 -9.68 0.87 -15.18
CA SER A 74 -10.75 0.05 -14.59
C SER A 74 -11.26 0.64 -13.26
N PRO A 75 -12.47 0.28 -12.79
CA PRO A 75 -12.99 0.78 -11.52
C PRO A 75 -12.06 0.52 -10.32
N ASN A 76 -11.41 -0.64 -10.26
CA ASN A 76 -10.47 -0.97 -9.19
C ASN A 76 -9.21 -0.09 -9.26
N GLU A 77 -8.68 0.16 -10.46
CA GLU A 77 -7.55 1.08 -10.65
C GLU A 77 -7.93 2.50 -10.26
N GLN A 78 -9.07 3.00 -10.71
CA GLN A 78 -9.58 4.33 -10.34
C GLN A 78 -9.77 4.46 -8.81
N ASN A 79 -10.24 3.40 -8.15
CA ASN A 79 -10.37 3.38 -6.70
C ASN A 79 -9.02 3.55 -6.00
N PHE A 80 -8.00 2.79 -6.44
CA PHE A 80 -6.65 2.90 -5.89
C PHE A 80 -5.99 4.25 -6.19
N ASP A 81 -6.15 4.76 -7.41
CA ASP A 81 -5.67 6.08 -7.83
C ASP A 81 -6.35 7.18 -7.00
N CYS A 82 -7.65 7.07 -6.71
CA CYS A 82 -8.36 7.98 -5.82
C CYS A 82 -7.79 7.99 -4.39
N GLY A 83 -7.44 6.83 -3.83
CA GLY A 83 -6.76 6.77 -2.53
C GLY A 83 -5.36 7.38 -2.56
N HIS A 84 -4.63 7.22 -3.67
CA HIS A 84 -3.33 7.86 -3.86
C HIS A 84 -3.45 9.40 -3.83
N GLU A 85 -4.39 9.95 -4.60
CA GLU A 85 -4.65 11.39 -4.62
C GLU A 85 -5.17 11.91 -3.27
N THR A 86 -5.96 11.11 -2.54
CA THR A 86 -6.42 11.43 -1.19
C THR A 86 -5.25 11.60 -0.21
N VAL A 87 -4.24 10.72 -0.28
CA VAL A 87 -3.06 10.84 0.57
C VAL A 87 -2.26 12.10 0.23
N HIS A 88 -2.17 12.48 -1.06
CA HIS A 88 -1.58 13.76 -1.45
C HIS A 88 -2.30 14.96 -0.84
N LEU A 89 -3.63 15.02 -0.94
CA LEU A 89 -4.42 16.11 -0.37
C LEU A 89 -4.31 16.14 1.16
N ALA A 90 -4.31 14.98 1.82
CA ALA A 90 -4.27 14.90 3.27
C ALA A 90 -2.90 15.29 3.85
N LEU A 91 -1.80 14.83 3.24
CA LEU A 91 -0.46 14.95 3.82
C LEU A 91 0.39 16.03 3.18
N HIS A 92 0.16 16.35 1.90
CA HIS A 92 1.10 17.14 1.10
C HIS A 92 0.57 18.52 0.71
N ARG A 93 -0.69 18.87 1.04
CA ARG A 93 -1.28 20.17 0.65
C ARG A 93 -0.52 21.42 1.13
N HIS A 94 0.29 21.29 2.18
CA HIS A 94 1.08 22.41 2.73
C HIS A 94 2.49 22.54 2.12
N THR A 95 2.81 21.75 1.09
CA THR A 95 4.12 21.79 0.40
C THR A 95 4.26 22.96 -0.59
N GLY A 96 3.23 23.80 -0.73
CA GLY A 96 3.20 24.91 -1.71
C GLY A 96 2.84 24.48 -3.13
N ARG A 97 2.52 23.19 -3.36
CA ARG A 97 2.01 22.68 -4.63
C ARG A 97 0.49 22.87 -4.71
N THR A 98 0.02 23.37 -5.84
CA THR A 98 -1.42 23.53 -6.12
C THR A 98 -2.02 22.27 -6.76
N THR A 99 -1.20 21.44 -7.40
CA THR A 99 -1.62 20.19 -8.02
C THR A 99 -0.65 19.04 -7.72
N PHE A 100 -1.21 17.84 -7.64
CA PHE A 100 -0.50 16.57 -7.58
C PHE A 100 -0.96 15.71 -8.76
N ASN A 101 -0.06 14.96 -9.37
CA ASN A 101 -0.33 14.19 -10.58
C ASN A 101 0.21 12.77 -10.41
N CYS A 102 -0.65 11.75 -10.48
CA CYS A 102 -0.21 10.37 -10.48
C CYS A 102 0.16 9.90 -11.90
N TYR A 103 1.40 9.45 -12.10
CA TYR A 103 1.89 8.93 -13.37
C TYR A 103 2.24 7.44 -13.31
N ASN A 104 2.26 6.78 -14.48
CA ASN A 104 2.68 5.38 -14.62
C ASN A 104 4.14 5.12 -14.18
N ARG A 105 4.99 6.15 -14.26
CA ARG A 105 6.40 6.13 -13.86
C ARG A 105 6.74 7.48 -13.24
N PRO A 106 7.66 7.55 -12.26
CA PRO A 106 8.14 8.81 -11.74
C PRO A 106 8.63 9.72 -12.88
N THR A 107 8.11 10.93 -12.94
CA THR A 107 8.58 11.98 -13.86
C THR A 107 9.60 12.88 -13.15
N PRO A 108 10.49 13.59 -13.88
CA PRO A 108 11.55 14.40 -13.26
C PRO A 108 11.06 15.49 -12.28
N ASN A 109 9.79 15.90 -12.39
CA ASN A 109 9.21 16.96 -11.56
C ASN A 109 8.39 16.42 -10.36
N GLN A 110 8.30 15.10 -10.18
CA GLN A 110 7.67 14.49 -9.01
C GLN A 110 8.69 14.29 -7.89
N ASP A 111 8.27 14.54 -6.64
CA ASP A 111 9.11 14.25 -5.48
C ASP A 111 8.97 12.75 -5.15
N PRO A 112 10.03 11.94 -5.28
CA PRO A 112 9.94 10.49 -5.08
C PRO A 112 9.48 10.10 -3.67
N PHE A 113 9.75 10.93 -2.66
CA PHE A 113 9.33 10.67 -1.28
C PHE A 113 7.83 10.87 -1.12
N LEU A 114 7.28 11.96 -1.66
CA LEU A 114 5.83 12.23 -1.62
C LEU A 114 5.04 11.16 -2.40
N GLU A 115 5.55 10.76 -3.56
CA GLU A 115 4.95 9.68 -4.37
C GLU A 115 5.01 8.32 -3.66
N TRP A 116 6.10 8.04 -2.95
CA TRP A 116 6.20 6.85 -2.11
C TRP A 116 5.15 6.91 -0.98
N GLN A 117 5.01 8.04 -0.28
CA GLN A 117 4.00 8.20 0.76
C GLN A 117 2.58 8.00 0.22
N ALA A 118 2.27 8.56 -0.95
CA ALA A 118 0.95 8.41 -1.57
C ALA A 118 0.65 6.96 -1.99
N ASN A 119 1.61 6.27 -2.61
CA ASN A 119 1.43 4.87 -3.00
C ASN A 119 1.34 3.92 -1.80
N GLU A 120 2.27 4.02 -0.85
CA GLU A 120 2.28 3.17 0.35
C GLU A 120 1.09 3.50 1.27
N GLY A 121 0.71 4.78 1.35
CA GLY A 121 -0.45 5.25 2.12
C GLY A 121 -1.76 4.74 1.54
N SER A 122 -1.94 4.79 0.20
CA SER A 122 -3.10 4.21 -0.48
C SER A 122 -3.16 2.70 -0.27
N ALA A 123 -2.02 2.01 -0.32
CA ALA A 123 -1.95 0.57 -0.05
C ALA A 123 -2.34 0.22 1.39
N GLU A 124 -1.87 0.94 2.42
CA GLU A 124 -2.33 0.75 3.81
C GLU A 124 -3.81 1.14 3.99
N PHE A 125 -4.28 2.17 3.27
CA PHE A 125 -5.67 2.61 3.35
C PHE A 125 -6.61 1.50 2.89
N PHE A 126 -6.37 0.90 1.71
CA PHE A 126 -7.24 -0.15 1.19
C PHE A 126 -6.94 -1.54 1.77
N MET A 127 -5.67 -1.85 2.01
CA MET A 127 -5.19 -3.16 2.48
C MET A 127 -4.41 -3.03 3.79
N PRO A 128 -5.07 -2.69 4.93
CA PRO A 128 -4.39 -2.53 6.21
C PRO A 128 -3.56 -3.75 6.55
N TYR A 129 -2.30 -3.58 6.95
CA TYR A 129 -1.40 -4.73 7.16
C TYR A 129 -1.98 -5.72 8.19
N ARG A 130 -2.69 -5.20 9.19
CA ARG A 130 -3.37 -5.98 10.24
C ARG A 130 -4.52 -6.86 9.76
N VAL A 131 -5.01 -6.61 8.55
CA VAL A 131 -6.04 -7.44 7.89
C VAL A 131 -5.41 -8.28 6.79
N PHE A 132 -4.54 -7.67 5.99
CA PHE A 132 -3.90 -8.29 4.84
C PHE A 132 -3.03 -9.50 5.22
N ILE A 133 -2.18 -9.37 6.25
CA ILE A 133 -1.23 -10.42 6.63
C ILE A 133 -1.94 -11.68 7.19
N PRO A 134 -2.90 -11.57 8.12
CA PRO A 134 -3.67 -12.74 8.56
C PRO A 134 -4.43 -13.41 7.42
N MET A 135 -5.10 -12.62 6.56
CA MET A 135 -5.83 -13.14 5.41
C MET A 135 -4.93 -13.92 4.45
N LEU A 136 -3.69 -13.43 4.21
CA LEU A 136 -2.69 -14.15 3.44
C LEU A 136 -2.33 -15.48 4.11
N ARG A 137 -1.98 -15.46 5.40
CA ARG A 137 -1.59 -16.67 6.13
C ARG A 137 -2.68 -17.74 6.10
N ASP A 138 -3.91 -17.34 6.33
CA ASP A 138 -5.06 -18.25 6.35
C ASP A 138 -5.33 -18.85 4.96
N ALA A 139 -5.05 -18.11 3.89
CA ALA A 139 -5.28 -18.56 2.52
C ALA A 139 -4.17 -19.49 2.00
N VAL A 140 -2.90 -19.21 2.28
CA VAL A 140 -1.77 -19.87 1.59
C VAL A 140 -0.89 -20.74 2.50
N GLY A 141 -1.07 -20.65 3.82
CA GLY A 141 -0.34 -21.47 4.78
C GLY A 141 1.18 -21.25 4.76
N TRP A 142 1.94 -22.28 5.12
CA TRP A 142 3.40 -22.23 5.34
C TRP A 142 4.24 -22.59 4.12
N LYS A 143 3.66 -23.29 3.15
CA LYS A 143 4.35 -23.80 1.97
C LYS A 143 3.64 -23.37 0.68
N PRO A 144 3.40 -22.06 0.46
CA PRO A 144 2.71 -21.61 -0.73
C PRO A 144 3.49 -21.96 -2.01
N THR A 145 2.75 -22.26 -3.06
CA THR A 145 3.22 -22.27 -4.45
C THR A 145 2.92 -20.93 -5.13
N ASN A 146 3.48 -20.70 -6.32
CA ASN A 146 3.12 -19.55 -7.15
C ASN A 146 1.61 -19.50 -7.45
N VAL A 147 0.97 -20.66 -7.67
CA VAL A 147 -0.48 -20.78 -7.93
C VAL A 147 -1.30 -20.34 -6.71
N ASP A 148 -0.86 -20.70 -5.50
CA ASP A 148 -1.54 -20.29 -4.26
C ASP A 148 -1.48 -18.76 -4.08
N ILE A 149 -0.32 -18.16 -4.36
CA ILE A 149 -0.14 -16.70 -4.32
C ILE A 149 -1.00 -16.00 -5.37
N ASP A 150 -1.03 -16.49 -6.61
CA ASP A 150 -1.88 -15.91 -7.66
C ASP A 150 -3.38 -16.05 -7.36
N SER A 151 -3.79 -17.16 -6.74
CA SER A 151 -5.16 -17.36 -6.26
C SER A 151 -5.53 -16.37 -5.14
N PHE A 152 -4.63 -16.19 -4.18
CA PHE A 152 -4.78 -15.19 -3.12
C PHE A 152 -4.87 -13.78 -3.69
N ILE A 153 -4.02 -13.43 -4.66
CA ILE A 153 -4.01 -12.11 -5.30
C ILE A 153 -5.38 -11.78 -5.90
N LYS A 154 -6.00 -12.73 -6.63
CA LYS A 154 -7.34 -12.55 -7.20
C LYS A 154 -8.38 -12.29 -6.10
N THR A 155 -8.34 -13.10 -5.04
CA THR A 155 -9.25 -12.95 -3.89
C THR A 155 -9.05 -11.62 -3.16
N ALA A 156 -7.80 -11.16 -3.05
CA ALA A 156 -7.44 -9.88 -2.46
C ALA A 156 -7.92 -8.70 -3.32
N CYS A 157 -7.78 -8.77 -4.65
CA CYS A 157 -8.32 -7.74 -5.56
C CYS A 157 -9.81 -7.50 -5.33
N ASP A 158 -10.60 -8.58 -5.25
CA ASP A 158 -12.05 -8.50 -5.03
C ASP A 158 -12.40 -8.07 -3.59
N THR A 159 -11.59 -8.51 -2.62
CA THR A 159 -11.80 -8.19 -1.20
C THR A 159 -11.46 -6.74 -0.87
N PHE A 160 -10.42 -6.19 -1.46
CA PHE A 160 -9.96 -4.83 -1.17
C PHE A 160 -10.40 -3.81 -2.21
N ILE A 161 -10.97 -4.25 -3.34
CA ILE A 161 -11.44 -3.40 -4.45
C ILE A 161 -10.26 -2.60 -5.04
N VAL A 162 -9.17 -3.29 -5.34
CA VAL A 162 -7.90 -2.74 -5.81
C VAL A 162 -7.38 -3.53 -7.02
N PRO A 163 -6.47 -2.97 -7.83
CA PRO A 163 -5.88 -3.70 -8.94
C PRO A 163 -4.83 -4.71 -8.46
N GLU A 164 -4.58 -5.74 -9.26
CA GLU A 164 -3.57 -6.77 -8.99
C GLU A 164 -2.19 -6.20 -8.66
N MET A 165 -1.77 -5.18 -9.40
CA MET A 165 -0.47 -4.53 -9.16
C MET A 165 -0.36 -3.92 -7.76
N ALA A 166 -1.45 -3.42 -7.18
CA ALA A 166 -1.44 -2.91 -5.82
C ALA A 166 -1.26 -4.05 -4.80
N VAL A 167 -1.90 -5.20 -5.01
CA VAL A 167 -1.74 -6.39 -4.15
C VAL A 167 -0.32 -6.95 -4.24
N ARG A 168 0.25 -7.07 -5.45
CA ARG A 168 1.64 -7.50 -5.64
C ARG A 168 2.62 -6.55 -4.96
N TYR A 169 2.43 -5.24 -5.14
CA TYR A 169 3.22 -4.23 -4.44
C TYR A 169 3.10 -4.36 -2.92
N ARG A 170 1.91 -4.68 -2.43
CA ARG A 170 1.65 -4.89 -1.00
C ARG A 170 2.39 -6.09 -0.43
N LEU A 171 2.40 -7.22 -1.15
CA LEU A 171 3.19 -8.41 -0.79
C LEU A 171 4.69 -8.10 -0.71
N GLU A 172 5.21 -7.34 -1.67
CA GLU A 172 6.62 -6.92 -1.70
C GLU A 172 6.97 -6.02 -0.51
N ASN A 173 6.17 -4.98 -0.28
CA ASN A 173 6.47 -3.98 0.75
C ASN A 173 6.25 -4.46 2.18
N LEU A 174 5.43 -5.50 2.37
CA LEU A 174 5.19 -6.14 3.66
C LEU A 174 6.03 -7.40 3.89
N ALA A 175 7.00 -7.74 3.03
CA ALA A 175 7.76 -8.99 3.15
C ALA A 175 8.39 -9.18 4.55
N TYR A 176 8.91 -8.10 5.16
CA TYR A 176 9.46 -8.15 6.52
C TYR A 176 8.38 -8.36 7.59
N GLU A 177 7.29 -7.63 7.51
CA GLU A 177 6.16 -7.73 8.43
C GLU A 177 5.47 -9.10 8.34
N ILE A 178 5.33 -9.66 7.14
CA ILE A 178 4.79 -11.00 6.89
C ILE A 178 5.65 -12.04 7.60
N LEU A 179 6.97 -12.00 7.41
CA LEU A 179 7.87 -12.99 8.03
C LEU A 179 7.87 -12.91 9.56
N GLN A 180 7.78 -11.72 10.15
CA GLN A 180 7.61 -11.57 11.61
C GLN A 180 6.31 -12.22 12.09
N PHE A 181 5.20 -12.04 11.37
CA PHE A 181 3.93 -12.66 11.73
C PHE A 181 4.00 -14.18 11.62
N TYR A 182 4.59 -14.70 10.54
CA TYR A 182 4.83 -16.14 10.39
C TYR A 182 5.74 -16.67 11.50
N SER A 183 6.75 -15.94 11.97
CA SER A 183 7.59 -16.35 13.09
C SER A 183 6.89 -16.31 14.46
N GLY A 184 5.61 -15.94 14.51
CA GLY A 184 4.80 -15.92 15.74
C GLY A 184 4.69 -14.55 16.42
N THR A 185 5.18 -13.47 15.79
CA THR A 185 5.02 -12.11 16.33
C THR A 185 3.56 -11.69 16.23
N GLU A 186 2.98 -11.20 17.33
CA GLU A 186 1.62 -10.67 17.30
C GLU A 186 1.52 -9.41 16.42
N LEU A 187 0.37 -9.18 15.78
CA LEU A 187 0.17 -8.04 14.87
C LEU A 187 0.44 -6.67 15.51
N VAL A 188 0.25 -6.58 16.82
CA VAL A 188 0.48 -5.35 17.60
C VAL A 188 1.96 -5.07 17.82
N ASP A 189 2.79 -6.11 17.78
CA ASP A 189 4.23 -6.07 18.08
C ASP A 189 5.09 -6.15 16.81
N ILE A 190 4.50 -6.33 15.63
CA ILE A 190 5.22 -6.30 14.36
C ILE A 190 5.96 -4.96 14.22
N ASN A 191 7.27 -5.05 14.04
CA ASN A 191 8.10 -3.91 13.71
C ASN A 191 7.89 -3.54 12.24
N ILE A 192 7.45 -2.31 12.00
CA ILE A 192 7.20 -1.78 10.64
C ILE A 192 8.47 -1.15 10.11
N LEU A 193 8.99 -1.62 8.97
CA LEU A 193 10.20 -1.05 8.35
C LEU A 193 10.01 -0.80 6.86
N SER A 194 10.43 0.37 6.39
CA SER A 194 10.56 0.62 4.95
C SER A 194 11.68 -0.23 4.34
N LYS A 195 11.60 -0.53 3.04
CA LYS A 195 12.65 -1.25 2.30
C LYS A 195 14.04 -0.63 2.48
N LYS A 196 14.12 0.71 2.50
CA LYS A 196 15.36 1.45 2.75
C LYS A 196 15.90 1.24 4.17
N GLN A 197 15.05 1.13 5.18
CA GLN A 197 15.47 0.78 6.54
C GLN A 197 15.92 -0.68 6.64
N GLN A 198 15.21 -1.59 5.97
CA GLN A 198 15.61 -3.00 5.88
C GLN A 198 17.00 -3.14 5.26
N GLU A 199 17.25 -2.50 4.11
CA GLU A 199 18.56 -2.48 3.44
C GLU A 199 19.67 -1.89 4.33
N ARG A 200 19.40 -0.77 5.02
CA ARG A 200 20.35 -0.18 5.98
C ARG A 200 20.69 -1.12 7.13
N ASN A 201 19.75 -1.98 7.52
CA ASN A 201 19.93 -2.99 8.56
C ASN A 201 20.49 -4.31 7.98
N GLY A 202 20.84 -4.37 6.69
CA GLY A 202 21.36 -5.57 6.03
C GLY A 202 20.33 -6.70 5.86
N LEU A 203 19.04 -6.37 5.95
CA LEU A 203 17.93 -7.29 5.75
C LEU A 203 17.61 -7.40 4.26
N HIS A 204 17.88 -8.58 3.69
CA HIS A 204 17.55 -8.94 2.31
C HIS A 204 16.61 -10.13 2.33
N LEU A 205 15.32 -9.84 2.15
CA LEU A 205 14.22 -10.77 2.30
C LEU A 205 13.62 -11.09 0.92
N MET A 206 13.17 -12.33 0.77
CA MET A 206 12.44 -12.78 -0.41
C MET A 206 10.98 -12.31 -0.31
N SER A 207 10.42 -11.91 -1.44
CA SER A 207 9.02 -11.59 -1.60
C SER A 207 8.25 -12.83 -2.07
N LEU A 208 7.03 -13.04 -1.59
CA LEU A 208 6.21 -14.17 -2.05
C LEU A 208 5.82 -14.04 -3.54
N ASN A 209 5.95 -12.85 -4.12
CA ASN A 209 5.81 -12.66 -5.57
C ASN A 209 6.89 -13.39 -6.39
N THR A 210 8.01 -13.77 -5.78
CA THR A 210 9.16 -14.34 -6.50
C THR A 210 9.26 -15.85 -6.40
N ILE A 211 8.21 -16.53 -5.93
CA ILE A 211 8.16 -18.00 -5.91
C ILE A 211 8.20 -18.50 -7.37
N PRO A 212 9.19 -19.33 -7.75
CA PRO A 212 9.27 -19.85 -9.11
C PRO A 212 8.10 -20.75 -9.49
N ASP A 213 7.79 -20.82 -10.78
CA ASP A 213 6.74 -21.71 -11.29
C ASP A 213 7.04 -23.17 -10.95
N GLY A 214 6.04 -23.85 -10.36
CA GLY A 214 6.15 -25.26 -9.96
C GLY A 214 6.97 -25.49 -8.69
N ALA A 215 7.45 -24.44 -8.01
CA ALA A 215 8.11 -24.54 -6.72
C ALA A 215 7.13 -24.26 -5.57
N ALA A 216 7.38 -24.91 -4.43
CA ALA A 216 6.80 -24.55 -3.14
C ALA A 216 7.87 -23.81 -2.33
N PHE A 217 7.48 -22.74 -1.65
CA PHE A 217 8.38 -21.98 -0.77
C PHE A 217 8.06 -22.29 0.69
N ASP A 218 8.98 -22.94 1.39
CA ASP A 218 8.81 -23.21 2.82
C ASP A 218 9.21 -21.98 3.64
N ILE A 219 8.20 -21.23 4.09
CA ILE A 219 8.39 -20.01 4.88
C ILE A 219 9.06 -20.32 6.23
N TYR A 220 8.74 -21.48 6.83
CA TYR A 220 9.30 -21.88 8.11
C TYR A 220 10.80 -22.19 7.99
N GLU A 221 11.18 -22.97 6.97
CA GLU A 221 12.58 -23.26 6.66
C GLU A 221 13.35 -21.96 6.37
N TYR A 222 12.78 -21.07 5.56
CA TYR A 222 13.40 -19.78 5.23
C TYR A 222 13.67 -18.91 6.48
N ILE A 223 12.71 -18.83 7.40
CA ILE A 223 12.88 -18.10 8.67
C ILE A 223 14.00 -18.74 9.51
N ASN A 224 14.06 -20.07 9.57
CA ASN A 224 15.10 -20.79 10.29
C ASN A 224 16.49 -20.56 9.67
N GLU A 225 16.65 -20.62 8.35
CA GLU A 225 17.93 -20.34 7.70
C GLU A 225 18.42 -18.91 7.96
N LYS A 226 17.49 -17.94 7.90
CA LYS A 226 17.83 -16.54 8.16
C LYS A 226 18.24 -16.33 9.61
N SER A 227 17.50 -16.91 10.57
CA SER A 227 17.83 -16.81 12.00
C SER A 227 19.22 -17.40 12.32
N HIS A 228 19.60 -18.51 11.71
CA HIS A 228 20.90 -19.15 11.95
C HIS A 228 22.08 -18.40 11.30
N SER A 229 21.86 -17.71 10.18
CA SER A 229 22.93 -17.06 9.40
C SER A 229 23.29 -15.64 9.86
N ARG A 230 22.37 -14.89 10.49
CA ARG A 230 22.64 -13.49 10.93
C ARG A 230 21.89 -12.98 12.16
N TRP A 231 21.07 -13.78 12.85
CA TRP A 231 20.31 -13.30 14.03
C TRP A 231 20.98 -13.58 15.38
N ARG A 232 22.31 -13.75 15.41
CA ARG A 232 23.11 -13.71 16.65
C ARG A 232 23.56 -12.28 16.94
N ARG A 233 22.63 -11.38 17.24
CA ARG A 233 22.83 -10.17 18.04
C ARG A 233 21.44 -9.64 18.35
N ASN A 234 21.13 -9.63 19.64
CA ASN A 234 19.88 -9.17 20.25
C ASN A 234 19.28 -7.96 19.53
N ASP A 235 18.26 -8.17 18.71
CA ASP A 235 17.31 -7.16 18.23
C ASP A 235 15.98 -7.88 17.90
N PHE A 236 15.34 -8.37 18.95
CA PHE A 236 13.89 -8.49 19.11
C PHE A 236 13.55 -7.92 20.48
#